data_AF-A0A7J5A8W7-F1
#
_entry.id   AF-A0A7J5A8W7-F1
#
_cell.length_a   1.000
_cell.length_b   1.000
_cell.length_c   1.000
_cell.angle_alpha   90.00
_cell.angle_beta   90.00
_cell.angle_gamma   90.00
#
_symmetry.space_group_name_H-M   'P 1'
#
loop_
_entity.id
_entity.type
_entity.pdbx_description
1 polymer ?
#
loop_
_entity_poly.entity_id
_entity_poly.type
_entity_poly.pdbx_seq_one_letter_code
_entity_poly.pdbx_strand_id
1 'polypeptide(L)'
;MNKIILFVLLFLTLSLYSQKEDTIIIIDPFGLNKYPKKKYRYGNTVKFKITNVNVFKLSGGVEGKGETPVFEIPQVFKEKEEVGEGEDSKDGGDKSKQKKGLGIDRKLMDNILDPNYDLKEIISSKEIFLKNKQKFIANLYKINNYLSFKDRLNLELKDSIFIRDLKVLKSNVGSYYASTFNTDSLDDLTEVDNTLGKLLENYSKMKFNYDLINKTLKAEKFNLKGELKASNEKTVFKVEKAEVSVARKKYFEKEMAYVDKLRDSLVKPETQKMIKDKAIEGLSLYKKIKEESFDVYTDSYQLLDDVVTLTPKLKNSKGKVVYSFESIQLKTRYKWKVNFSSGYLLSFIGDENFSYKTDMGKQGVQKAETSKVTHALGGMLHVYKNISDGFQPALSTGLSVNSNGTLGFYGGLSFLFTEKNRMVFTLGYSLTNVKVLDRGNLDDNNMFVNANDLEIRYNDVYKGAFFIGVTYNLSKSK
;
A
#
# COMPACT_ATOMS: atom_id res chain seq x y z
N MET A 1 -9.12 -49.06 17.29
CA MET A 1 -8.88 -47.60 17.30
C MET A 1 -7.72 -47.15 16.42
N ASN A 2 -6.47 -47.56 16.67
CA ASN A 2 -5.24 -46.90 16.18
C ASN A 2 -5.19 -46.55 14.67
N LYS A 3 -5.72 -47.41 13.78
CA LYS A 3 -5.78 -47.14 12.33
C LYS A 3 -6.61 -45.88 11.96
N ILE A 4 -7.65 -45.56 12.73
CA ILE A 4 -8.48 -44.35 12.52
C ILE A 4 -7.71 -43.09 12.92
N ILE A 5 -7.02 -43.13 14.07
CA ILE A 5 -6.19 -42.03 14.58
C ILE A 5 -5.08 -41.70 13.58
N LEU A 6 -4.43 -42.72 13.00
CA LEU A 6 -3.42 -42.53 11.96
C LEU A 6 -3.97 -41.84 10.71
N PHE A 7 -5.19 -42.20 10.29
CA PHE A 7 -5.84 -41.59 9.12
C PHE A 7 -6.20 -40.11 9.35
N VAL A 8 -6.67 -39.76 10.57
CA VAL A 8 -6.94 -38.38 10.98
C VAL A 8 -5.64 -37.56 11.04
N LEU A 9 -4.57 -38.12 11.60
CA LEU A 9 -3.25 -37.47 11.62
C LEU A 9 -2.71 -37.22 10.22
N LEU A 10 -2.85 -38.18 9.29
CA LEU A 10 -2.42 -38.01 7.90
C LEU A 10 -3.22 -36.91 7.16
N PHE A 11 -4.52 -36.79 7.45
CA PHE A 11 -5.36 -35.71 6.91
C PHE A 11 -4.96 -34.33 7.46
N LEU A 12 -4.61 -34.26 8.75
CA LEU A 12 -4.12 -33.04 9.39
C LEU A 12 -2.77 -32.59 8.82
N THR A 13 -1.79 -33.47 8.68
CA THR A 13 -0.47 -33.10 8.11
C THR A 13 -0.56 -32.69 6.64
N LEU A 14 -1.38 -33.37 5.83
CA LEU A 14 -1.66 -32.97 4.44
C LEU A 14 -2.40 -31.63 4.30
N SER A 15 -3.10 -31.18 5.34
CA SER A 15 -3.74 -29.84 5.35
C SER A 15 -2.73 -28.70 5.56
N LEU A 16 -1.65 -28.96 6.30
CA LEU A 16 -0.66 -27.95 6.71
C LEU A 16 0.39 -27.65 5.63
N TYR A 17 0.64 -28.56 4.68
CA TYR A 17 1.65 -28.39 3.63
C TYR A 17 1.22 -27.45 2.47
N SER A 18 0.50 -26.37 2.82
CA SER A 18 0.01 -25.36 1.88
C SER A 18 0.99 -24.18 1.80
N GLN A 19 1.98 -24.28 0.91
CA GLN A 19 2.89 -23.17 0.60
C GLN A 19 2.11 -21.89 0.32
N LYS A 20 2.46 -20.80 1.03
CA LYS A 20 1.84 -19.49 0.90
C LYS A 20 2.48 -18.74 -0.27
N GLU A 21 1.76 -18.60 -1.38
CA GLU A 21 2.15 -17.66 -2.45
C GLU A 21 1.52 -16.29 -2.19
N ASP A 22 2.35 -15.28 -1.97
CA ASP A 22 1.93 -13.88 -1.92
C ASP A 22 1.54 -13.40 -3.33
N THR A 23 0.26 -13.07 -3.53
CA THR A 23 -0.25 -12.58 -4.80
C THR A 23 -0.32 -11.05 -4.80
N ILE A 24 0.44 -10.42 -5.70
CA ILE A 24 0.43 -8.96 -5.89
C ILE A 24 -0.51 -8.60 -7.04
N ILE A 25 -1.49 -7.74 -6.78
CA ILE A 25 -2.40 -7.16 -7.78
C ILE A 25 -1.96 -5.73 -8.05
N ILE A 26 -1.80 -5.35 -9.32
CA ILE A 26 -1.31 -4.01 -9.71
C ILE A 26 -2.48 -3.11 -10.12
N ILE A 27 -2.54 -1.93 -9.50
CA ILE A 27 -3.54 -0.88 -9.73
C ILE A 27 -2.78 0.35 -10.26
N ASP A 28 -3.26 0.90 -11.38
CA ASP A 28 -2.73 2.13 -11.96
C ASP A 28 -3.86 3.17 -12.03
N PRO A 29 -3.81 4.27 -11.25
CA PRO A 29 -4.87 5.27 -11.20
C PRO A 29 -5.09 6.02 -12.52
N PHE A 30 -4.20 5.86 -13.51
CA PHE A 30 -4.32 6.47 -14.84
C PHE A 30 -4.43 5.46 -15.98
N GLY A 31 -4.47 4.15 -15.67
CA GLY A 31 -4.39 3.06 -16.64
C GLY A 31 -5.51 2.03 -16.52
N LEU A 32 -5.42 0.98 -17.33
CA LEU A 32 -6.29 -0.19 -17.20
C LEU A 32 -5.73 -1.13 -16.12
N ASN A 33 -6.47 -1.29 -15.02
CA ASN A 33 -6.10 -2.14 -13.89
C ASN A 33 -5.85 -3.60 -14.32
N LYS A 34 -4.71 -4.16 -13.90
CA LYS A 34 -4.28 -5.51 -14.32
C LYS A 34 -4.61 -6.56 -13.27
N TYR A 35 -5.89 -6.89 -13.17
CA TYR A 35 -6.36 -8.01 -12.36
C TYR A 35 -5.90 -9.34 -12.95
N PRO A 36 -5.10 -10.16 -12.23
CA PRO A 36 -4.66 -11.44 -12.75
C PRO A 36 -5.85 -12.41 -12.79
N LYS A 37 -6.10 -13.03 -13.96
CA LYS A 37 -7.13 -14.08 -14.15
C LYS A 37 -6.80 -15.41 -13.42
N LYS A 38 -5.95 -15.38 -12.39
CA LYS A 38 -5.55 -16.55 -11.59
C LYS A 38 -6.69 -16.96 -10.65
N LYS A 39 -6.78 -18.26 -10.38
CA LYS A 39 -7.62 -18.81 -9.31
C LYS A 39 -6.89 -18.62 -7.98
N TYR A 40 -7.49 -17.92 -7.02
CA TYR A 40 -6.88 -17.65 -5.72
C TYR A 40 -6.98 -18.90 -4.83
N ARG A 41 -5.93 -19.21 -4.09
CA ARG A 41 -5.88 -20.35 -3.17
C ARG A 41 -6.22 -19.90 -1.74
N TYR A 42 -7.01 -20.71 -1.04
CA TYR A 42 -7.34 -20.52 0.36
C TYR A 42 -6.08 -20.49 1.23
N GLY A 43 -6.01 -19.53 2.15
CA GLY A 43 -4.87 -19.32 3.04
C GLY A 43 -3.69 -18.56 2.40
N ASN A 44 -3.72 -18.24 1.11
CA ASN A 44 -2.74 -17.35 0.49
C ASN A 44 -2.93 -15.89 0.93
N THR A 45 -1.89 -15.08 0.74
CA THR A 45 -1.90 -13.63 0.96
C THR A 45 -2.20 -12.88 -0.34
N VAL A 46 -2.92 -11.78 -0.25
CA VAL A 46 -3.03 -10.77 -1.32
C VAL A 46 -2.51 -9.42 -0.83
N LYS A 47 -1.78 -8.73 -1.70
CA LYS A 47 -1.31 -7.36 -1.54
C LYS A 47 -1.63 -6.57 -2.81
N PHE A 48 -1.95 -5.29 -2.67
CA PHE A 48 -2.08 -4.39 -3.80
C PHE A 48 -0.82 -3.54 -3.94
N LYS A 49 -0.35 -3.40 -5.18
CA LYS A 49 0.67 -2.43 -5.60
C LYS A 49 -0.05 -1.32 -6.36
N ILE A 50 -0.08 -0.13 -5.80
CA ILE A 50 -0.73 1.06 -6.37
C ILE A 50 0.37 1.95 -6.93
N THR A 51 0.41 2.12 -8.25
CA THR A 51 1.48 2.88 -8.93
C THR A 51 1.15 4.37 -8.96
N ASN A 52 2.15 5.21 -9.27
CA ASN A 52 1.99 6.65 -9.50
C ASN A 52 1.45 7.43 -8.27
N VAL A 53 1.77 6.99 -7.04
CA VAL A 53 1.27 7.58 -5.78
C VAL A 53 2.31 8.50 -5.12
N ASN A 54 1.85 9.59 -4.49
CA ASN A 54 2.70 10.50 -3.72
C ASN A 54 3.11 9.90 -2.35
N VAL A 55 4.04 8.94 -2.38
CA VAL A 55 4.56 8.19 -1.21
C VAL A 55 5.05 9.08 -0.06
N PHE A 56 5.48 10.31 -0.33
CA PHE A 56 5.96 11.25 0.69
C PHE A 56 4.86 11.73 1.64
N LYS A 57 3.60 11.49 1.30
CA LYS A 57 2.41 11.87 2.11
C LYS A 57 1.54 10.67 2.47
N LEU A 58 1.73 9.51 1.82
CA LEU A 58 0.73 8.45 1.73
C LEU A 58 1.28 7.04 1.95
N SER A 59 0.51 6.21 2.66
CA SER A 59 0.74 4.78 2.84
C SER A 59 -0.46 3.96 2.31
N GLY A 60 -0.22 2.67 2.07
CA GLY A 60 -1.25 1.76 1.58
C GLY A 60 -2.03 1.12 2.72
N GLY A 61 -3.27 0.73 2.43
CA GLY A 61 -4.05 -0.14 3.29
C GLY A 61 -5.08 -0.93 2.49
N VAL A 62 -5.65 -1.97 3.09
CA VAL A 62 -6.74 -2.75 2.52
C VAL A 62 -7.80 -2.99 3.57
N GLU A 63 -9.06 -2.73 3.23
CA GLU A 63 -10.20 -3.28 3.97
C GLU A 63 -10.65 -4.55 3.24
N GLY A 64 -10.92 -5.63 3.98
CA GLY A 64 -11.41 -6.87 3.37
C GLY A 64 -12.55 -7.48 4.16
N LYS A 65 -13.64 -7.78 3.46
CA LYS A 65 -14.83 -8.45 4.00
C LYS A 65 -14.91 -9.86 3.43
N GLY A 66 -14.90 -10.85 4.31
CA GLY A 66 -14.96 -12.27 3.98
C GLY A 66 -16.38 -12.81 4.04
N GLU A 67 -16.76 -13.59 3.04
CA GLU A 67 -18.03 -14.31 2.96
C GLU A 67 -17.77 -15.81 2.75
N THR A 68 -17.73 -16.56 3.85
CA THR A 68 -18.03 -18.00 3.84
C THR A 68 -19.54 -18.17 4.04
N PRO A 69 -20.24 -19.05 3.28
CA PRO A 69 -21.64 -19.38 3.55
C PRO A 69 -21.80 -20.01 4.94
N VAL A 70 -22.33 -19.25 5.88
CA VAL A 70 -22.50 -19.67 7.28
C VAL A 70 -23.77 -20.52 7.44
N PHE A 71 -23.65 -21.65 8.14
CA PHE A 71 -24.80 -22.35 8.70
C PHE A 71 -25.26 -21.60 9.96
N GLU A 72 -26.19 -20.66 9.81
CA GLU A 72 -26.71 -19.88 10.94
C GLU A 72 -27.74 -20.67 11.75
N ILE A 73 -27.48 -20.79 13.07
CA ILE A 73 -28.47 -21.16 14.08
C ILE A 73 -29.38 -19.93 14.31
N PRO A 74 -30.71 -20.08 14.50
CA PRO A 74 -31.64 -18.95 14.59
C PRO A 74 -31.27 -17.85 15.60
N GLN A 75 -31.60 -16.60 15.26
CA GLN A 75 -31.09 -15.34 15.87
C GLN A 75 -31.53 -15.04 17.33
N VAL A 76 -32.03 -16.02 18.08
CA VAL A 76 -32.62 -15.82 19.43
C VAL A 76 -31.59 -15.39 20.50
N PHE A 77 -30.28 -15.45 20.20
CA PHE A 77 -29.26 -15.56 21.24
C PHE A 77 -28.29 -14.39 21.45
N LYS A 78 -28.17 -13.38 20.56
CA LYS A 78 -27.11 -12.35 20.68
C LYS A 78 -27.49 -10.94 20.20
N GLU A 79 -27.67 -10.05 21.18
CA GLU A 79 -27.39 -8.61 21.16
C GLU A 79 -26.42 -8.33 22.35
N LYS A 80 -25.65 -7.23 22.47
CA LYS A 80 -25.63 -5.94 21.74
C LYS A 80 -24.20 -5.34 21.72
N GLU A 81 -23.94 -4.37 20.85
CA GLU A 81 -22.69 -3.59 20.68
C GLU A 81 -22.52 -2.54 21.83
N GLU A 82 -21.35 -2.07 22.31
CA GLU A 82 -20.01 -1.70 21.74
C GLU A 82 -19.89 -0.19 21.33
N VAL A 83 -18.64 0.33 21.38
CA VAL A 83 -18.08 1.55 20.71
C VAL A 83 -18.07 2.92 21.46
N GLY A 84 -16.95 3.66 21.31
CA GLY A 84 -16.76 5.11 21.62
C GLY A 84 -15.64 5.39 22.64
N GLU A 85 -14.34 5.54 22.33
CA GLU A 85 -13.58 6.38 21.36
C GLU A 85 -13.59 7.91 21.59
N GLY A 86 -12.40 8.54 21.49
CA GLY A 86 -12.19 9.99 21.53
C GLY A 86 -10.69 10.42 21.50
N GLU A 87 -10.30 11.23 20.51
CA GLU A 87 -8.98 11.91 20.37
C GLU A 87 -8.99 13.28 21.12
N ASP A 88 -8.06 14.27 21.06
CA ASP A 88 -7.09 14.73 20.04
C ASP A 88 -6.12 15.83 20.59
N SER A 89 -5.09 16.20 19.80
CA SER A 89 -4.60 17.58 19.53
C SER A 89 -3.42 18.28 20.28
N LYS A 90 -2.40 18.66 19.46
CA LYS A 90 -1.71 20.00 19.35
C LYS A 90 -0.85 20.57 20.53
N ASP A 91 -0.01 21.63 20.42
CA ASP A 91 0.48 22.50 19.31
C ASP A 91 1.88 23.14 19.60
N GLY A 92 2.54 23.73 18.58
CA GLY A 92 3.55 24.84 18.64
C GLY A 92 4.94 24.65 19.32
N GLY A 93 6.00 25.45 19.05
CA GLY A 93 6.23 26.41 17.94
C GLY A 93 7.39 27.45 18.14
N ASP A 94 8.33 27.56 17.18
CA ASP A 94 9.21 28.74 16.89
C ASP A 94 10.36 29.08 17.93
N LYS A 95 11.40 29.94 17.78
CA LYS A 95 11.80 31.00 16.80
C LYS A 95 13.31 31.44 16.87
N SER A 96 13.99 31.72 15.73
CA SER A 96 15.10 32.74 15.51
C SER A 96 16.59 32.53 15.99
N LYS A 97 17.69 33.32 15.69
CA LYS A 97 17.96 34.66 15.01
C LYS A 97 19.49 35.09 14.87
N GLN A 98 20.02 35.47 13.68
CA GLN A 98 21.35 36.19 13.51
C GLN A 98 21.94 36.14 12.05
N LYS A 99 22.73 37.00 11.31
CA LYS A 99 23.63 38.25 11.26
C LYS A 99 25.18 38.32 11.67
N LYS A 100 26.12 38.55 10.68
CA LYS A 100 27.62 38.86 10.68
C LYS A 100 28.67 37.69 10.84
N GLY A 101 29.84 37.56 10.16
CA GLY A 101 30.59 38.31 9.08
C GLY A 101 31.22 37.45 7.90
N LEU A 102 32.19 37.96 7.09
CA LEU A 102 32.74 37.34 5.82
C LEU A 102 34.31 37.37 5.69
N GLY A 103 34.96 36.34 5.13
CA GLY A 103 36.21 36.33 4.29
C GLY A 103 37.58 36.68 4.92
N ILE A 104 38.75 36.70 4.24
CA ILE A 104 39.31 35.95 3.07
C ILE A 104 40.84 36.23 2.93
N ASP A 105 41.61 35.43 2.17
CA ASP A 105 43.08 35.62 2.00
C ASP A 105 43.50 36.59 0.86
N ARG A 106 44.80 36.95 0.84
CA ARG A 106 45.51 37.91 -0.03
C ARG A 106 45.78 37.31 -1.44
N LYS A 107 46.47 37.92 -2.43
CA LYS A 107 47.70 38.75 -2.45
C LYS A 107 48.00 39.20 -3.92
N LEU A 108 48.99 40.09 -4.13
CA LEU A 108 49.57 40.53 -5.43
C LEU A 108 48.61 41.33 -6.37
N MET A 109 49.05 42.28 -7.23
CA MET A 109 50.33 43.02 -7.36
C MET A 109 50.10 44.36 -8.10
N ASP A 110 50.99 45.34 -7.89
CA ASP A 110 51.53 46.45 -8.71
C ASP A 110 50.76 46.97 -9.98
N ASN A 111 50.80 48.26 -10.38
CA ASN A 111 52.02 49.04 -10.64
C ASN A 111 51.82 50.56 -10.95
N ILE A 112 52.88 51.34 -10.71
CA ILE A 112 53.33 52.62 -11.36
C ILE A 112 52.38 53.84 -11.42
N LEU A 113 52.79 54.91 -10.74
CA LEU A 113 52.20 56.27 -10.75
C LEU A 113 52.47 57.07 -12.05
N ASP A 114 51.52 57.94 -12.38
CA ASP A 114 51.41 58.85 -13.52
C ASP A 114 50.58 60.07 -13.03
N PRO A 115 50.78 61.33 -13.45
CA PRO A 115 49.87 62.42 -13.09
C PRO A 115 48.39 62.20 -13.51
N ASN A 116 48.14 61.31 -14.49
CA ASN A 116 46.82 60.83 -14.87
C ASN A 116 46.35 59.59 -14.04
N TYR A 117 47.16 59.09 -13.10
CA TYR A 117 46.93 57.87 -12.34
C TYR A 117 45.73 57.99 -11.40
N ASP A 118 45.53 59.11 -10.70
CA ASP A 118 44.33 59.30 -9.86
C ASP A 118 43.04 59.07 -10.69
N LEU A 119 43.00 59.53 -11.95
CA LEU A 119 41.85 59.29 -12.84
C LEU A 119 41.77 57.84 -13.33
N LYS A 120 42.90 57.25 -13.76
CA LYS A 120 42.98 55.86 -14.23
C LYS A 120 42.65 54.85 -13.12
N GLU A 121 43.14 55.07 -11.90
CA GLU A 121 42.87 54.27 -10.71
C GLU A 121 41.39 54.40 -10.29
N ILE A 122 40.80 55.60 -10.33
CA ILE A 122 39.36 55.78 -10.09
C ILE A 122 38.51 55.06 -11.16
N ILE A 123 38.89 55.11 -12.44
CA ILE A 123 38.17 54.41 -13.53
C ILE A 123 38.29 52.89 -13.36
N SER A 124 39.52 52.38 -13.22
CA SER A 124 39.79 50.96 -12.95
C SER A 124 39.04 50.47 -11.70
N SER A 125 39.07 51.24 -10.60
CA SER A 125 38.35 50.90 -9.38
C SER A 125 36.83 50.88 -9.56
N LYS A 126 36.26 51.78 -10.39
CA LYS A 126 34.83 51.76 -10.73
C LYS A 126 34.46 50.50 -11.54
N GLU A 127 35.29 50.11 -12.51
CA GLU A 127 35.08 48.89 -13.28
C GLU A 127 35.21 47.63 -12.41
N ILE A 128 36.24 47.57 -11.55
CA ILE A 128 36.44 46.50 -10.57
C ILE A 128 35.28 46.46 -9.58
N PHE A 129 34.78 47.59 -9.09
CA PHE A 129 33.58 47.65 -8.24
C PHE A 129 32.36 47.05 -8.95
N LEU A 130 32.09 47.45 -10.20
CA LEU A 130 30.95 46.96 -10.99
C LEU A 130 31.07 45.46 -11.30
N LYS A 131 32.28 44.99 -11.64
CA LYS A 131 32.60 43.57 -11.89
C LYS A 131 32.39 42.71 -10.65
N ASN A 132 32.81 43.18 -9.47
CA ASN A 132 32.56 42.47 -8.21
C ASN A 132 31.08 42.61 -7.75
N LYS A 133 30.39 43.72 -8.05
CA LYS A 133 28.93 43.90 -7.83
C LYS A 133 28.12 42.86 -8.61
N GLN A 134 28.43 42.65 -9.90
CA GLN A 134 27.81 41.61 -10.71
C GLN A 134 28.04 40.20 -10.13
N LYS A 135 29.28 39.89 -9.76
CA LYS A 135 29.63 38.61 -9.12
C LYS A 135 28.97 38.41 -7.75
N PHE A 136 28.88 39.44 -6.93
CA PHE A 136 28.17 39.40 -5.63
C PHE A 136 26.69 39.06 -5.84
N ILE A 137 26.03 39.74 -6.79
CA ILE A 137 24.63 39.49 -7.17
C ILE A 137 24.45 38.06 -7.71
N ALA A 138 25.37 37.56 -8.53
CA ALA A 138 25.30 36.18 -9.06
C ALA A 138 25.39 35.11 -7.95
N ASN A 139 26.32 35.26 -6.99
CA ASN A 139 26.42 34.34 -5.85
C ASN A 139 25.20 34.48 -4.90
N LEU A 140 24.63 35.69 -4.76
CA LEU A 140 23.41 35.92 -4.00
C LEU A 140 22.20 35.19 -4.63
N TYR A 141 22.08 35.20 -5.95
CA TYR A 141 21.05 34.42 -6.65
C TYR A 141 21.24 32.91 -6.48
N LYS A 142 22.48 32.39 -6.49
CA LYS A 142 22.74 30.99 -6.14
C LYS A 142 22.30 30.64 -4.72
N ILE A 143 22.60 31.49 -3.74
CA ILE A 143 22.15 31.29 -2.35
C ILE A 143 20.62 31.32 -2.25
N ASN A 144 19.95 32.17 -3.02
CA ASN A 144 18.49 32.18 -3.10
C ASN A 144 17.93 30.90 -3.79
N ASN A 145 18.64 30.32 -4.75
CA ASN A 145 18.31 28.99 -5.29
C ASN A 145 18.46 27.91 -4.21
N TYR A 146 19.58 27.84 -3.47
CA TYR A 146 19.74 26.87 -2.36
C TYR A 146 18.60 26.96 -1.33
N LEU A 147 18.24 28.18 -0.92
CA LEU A 147 17.17 28.41 0.04
C LEU A 147 15.78 27.99 -0.47
N SER A 148 15.48 28.24 -1.75
CA SER A 148 14.17 27.92 -2.35
C SER A 148 14.10 26.54 -3.02
N PHE A 149 15.21 25.78 -3.09
CA PHE A 149 15.27 24.52 -3.82
C PHE A 149 14.26 23.49 -3.30
N LYS A 150 14.26 23.23 -1.98
CA LYS A 150 13.29 22.33 -1.33
C LYS A 150 11.84 22.71 -1.65
N ASP A 151 11.54 24.01 -1.66
CA ASP A 151 10.18 24.49 -1.85
C ASP A 151 9.74 24.36 -3.31
N ARG A 152 10.65 24.52 -4.28
CA ARG A 152 10.39 24.16 -5.70
C ARG A 152 10.13 22.66 -5.89
N LEU A 153 10.86 21.79 -5.17
CA LEU A 153 10.61 20.34 -5.19
C LEU A 153 9.23 20.00 -4.60
N ASN A 154 8.84 20.66 -3.50
CA ASN A 154 7.51 20.49 -2.90
C ASN A 154 6.38 20.96 -3.84
N LEU A 155 6.59 22.06 -4.57
CA LEU A 155 5.64 22.57 -5.55
C LEU A 155 5.42 21.62 -6.75
N GLU A 156 6.43 20.84 -7.15
CA GLU A 156 6.28 19.81 -8.19
C GLU A 156 5.55 18.56 -7.69
N LEU A 157 5.80 18.14 -6.45
CA LEU A 157 5.07 17.05 -5.81
C LEU A 157 3.58 17.37 -5.56
N LYS A 158 3.26 18.66 -5.32
CA LYS A 158 1.91 19.21 -5.07
C LYS A 158 1.23 18.55 -3.86
N ASP A 159 0.00 18.97 -3.57
CA ASP A 159 -0.93 18.26 -2.68
C ASP A 159 -1.77 17.21 -3.41
N SER A 160 -1.29 16.77 -4.59
CA SER A 160 -1.92 15.66 -5.31
C SER A 160 -1.62 14.33 -4.64
N ILE A 161 -2.65 13.48 -4.56
CA ILE A 161 -2.55 12.07 -4.14
C ILE A 161 -1.74 11.25 -5.15
N PHE A 162 -1.83 11.61 -6.43
CA PHE A 162 -1.25 10.89 -7.56
C PHE A 162 -0.37 11.78 -8.43
N ILE A 163 0.68 11.21 -9.03
CA ILE A 163 1.64 11.93 -9.87
C ILE A 163 1.49 11.42 -11.31
N ARG A 164 0.84 12.22 -12.16
CA ARG A 164 0.36 11.80 -13.49
C ARG A 164 1.46 11.42 -14.47
N ASP A 165 2.65 12.01 -14.35
CA ASP A 165 3.81 11.67 -15.17
C ASP A 165 5.10 11.73 -14.32
N LEU A 166 5.62 10.55 -14.00
CA LEU A 166 6.86 10.40 -13.24
C LEU A 166 8.12 10.81 -14.04
N LYS A 167 8.07 10.79 -15.38
CA LYS A 167 9.19 11.23 -16.22
C LYS A 167 9.28 12.75 -16.22
N VAL A 168 8.14 13.44 -16.36
CA VAL A 168 8.06 14.91 -16.27
C VAL A 168 8.48 15.36 -14.86
N LEU A 169 7.98 14.74 -13.79
CA LEU A 169 8.43 15.05 -12.42
C LEU A 169 9.95 14.92 -12.30
N LYS A 170 10.53 13.77 -12.63
CA LYS A 170 11.98 13.53 -12.47
C LYS A 170 12.82 14.43 -13.39
N SER A 171 12.32 14.81 -14.57
CA SER A 171 12.96 15.79 -15.45
C SER A 171 12.96 17.19 -14.85
N ASN A 172 11.80 17.71 -14.41
CA ASN A 172 11.67 19.05 -13.82
C ASN A 172 12.54 19.18 -12.56
N VAL A 173 12.50 18.17 -11.70
CA VAL A 173 13.30 18.07 -10.48
C VAL A 173 14.80 17.98 -10.78
N GLY A 174 15.20 17.25 -11.83
CA GLY A 174 16.58 17.23 -12.33
C GLY A 174 17.05 18.58 -12.88
N SER A 175 16.21 19.28 -13.64
CA SER A 175 16.47 20.64 -14.13
C SER A 175 16.60 21.64 -12.98
N TYR A 176 15.78 21.52 -11.92
CA TYR A 176 15.89 22.37 -10.74
C TYR A 176 17.20 22.13 -9.97
N TYR A 177 17.62 20.87 -9.82
CA TYR A 177 18.92 20.52 -9.26
C TYR A 177 20.07 21.17 -10.07
N ALA A 178 20.11 20.96 -11.39
CA ALA A 178 21.13 21.54 -12.28
C ALA A 178 21.09 23.08 -12.38
N SER A 179 19.95 23.72 -12.09
CA SER A 179 19.85 25.19 -11.98
C SER A 179 20.31 25.75 -10.62
N THR A 180 20.56 24.87 -9.66
CA THR A 180 20.91 25.21 -8.27
C THR A 180 22.37 24.86 -7.97
N PHE A 181 22.79 23.65 -8.32
CA PHE A 181 24.14 23.12 -8.15
C PHE A 181 24.79 22.89 -9.52
N ASN A 182 26.10 23.09 -9.61
CA ASN A 182 26.89 22.74 -10.78
C ASN A 182 27.04 21.21 -10.85
N THR A 183 26.71 20.62 -11.99
CA THR A 183 26.83 19.17 -12.24
C THR A 183 28.23 18.60 -12.08
N ASP A 184 29.24 19.47 -12.10
CA ASP A 184 30.65 19.12 -12.15
C ASP A 184 31.30 19.13 -10.74
N SER A 185 30.50 19.36 -9.69
CA SER A 185 30.97 19.31 -8.30
C SER A 185 31.04 17.87 -7.77
N LEU A 186 32.14 17.51 -7.11
CA LEU A 186 32.27 16.26 -6.37
C LEU A 186 31.51 16.26 -5.02
N ASP A 187 31.13 17.45 -4.53
CA ASP A 187 30.29 17.61 -3.33
C ASP A 187 29.41 18.87 -3.45
N ASP A 188 28.09 18.66 -3.40
CA ASP A 188 27.08 19.73 -3.42
C ASP A 188 27.23 20.70 -2.24
N LEU A 189 27.67 20.22 -1.07
CA LEU A 189 27.75 21.03 0.16
C LEU A 189 29.00 21.92 0.16
N THR A 190 30.13 21.38 -0.31
CA THR A 190 31.33 22.16 -0.64
C THR A 190 31.04 23.23 -1.70
N GLU A 191 30.06 23.07 -2.61
CA GLU A 191 29.63 24.18 -3.47
C GLU A 191 28.91 25.29 -2.68
N VAL A 192 28.02 24.95 -1.73
CA VAL A 192 27.34 25.95 -0.88
C VAL A 192 28.36 26.76 -0.09
N ASP A 193 29.35 26.12 0.52
CA ASP A 193 30.46 26.78 1.22
C ASP A 193 31.32 27.63 0.27
N ASN A 194 31.65 27.14 -0.92
CA ASN A 194 32.42 27.90 -1.91
C ASN A 194 31.64 29.10 -2.49
N THR A 195 30.31 29.01 -2.60
CA THR A 195 29.45 30.09 -3.10
C THR A 195 29.25 31.16 -2.05
N LEU A 196 29.06 30.78 -0.77
CA LEU A 196 29.21 31.70 0.35
C LEU A 196 30.61 32.33 0.30
N GLY A 197 31.66 31.52 0.23
CA GLY A 197 33.08 31.86 0.02
C GLY A 197 33.30 32.99 -1.00
N LYS A 198 32.78 32.81 -2.22
CA LYS A 198 32.90 33.76 -3.32
C LYS A 198 32.06 35.02 -3.07
N LEU A 199 30.91 34.94 -2.39
CA LEU A 199 30.20 36.13 -1.93
C LEU A 199 31.02 36.90 -0.85
N LEU A 200 31.75 36.19 0.02
CA LEU A 200 32.72 36.78 0.96
C LEU A 200 33.76 37.64 0.24
N GLU A 201 34.28 37.11 -0.87
CA GLU A 201 35.34 37.73 -1.66
C GLU A 201 34.87 39.02 -2.36
N ASN A 202 33.75 38.91 -3.08
CA ASN A 202 33.27 39.99 -3.94
C ASN A 202 32.82 41.20 -3.11
N TYR A 203 32.24 40.99 -1.92
CA TYR A 203 31.98 42.07 -0.97
C TYR A 203 33.26 42.82 -0.59
N SER A 204 34.31 42.11 -0.15
CA SER A 204 35.53 42.75 0.37
C SER A 204 36.24 43.54 -0.74
N LYS A 205 36.22 43.00 -1.96
CA LYS A 205 36.71 43.69 -3.17
C LYS A 205 35.85 44.91 -3.52
N MET A 206 34.52 44.84 -3.44
CA MET A 206 33.64 46.01 -3.60
C MET A 206 33.93 47.08 -2.56
N LYS A 207 34.01 46.72 -1.27
CA LYS A 207 34.22 47.68 -0.17
C LYS A 207 35.57 48.40 -0.29
N PHE A 208 36.64 47.68 -0.59
CA PHE A 208 37.96 48.27 -0.87
C PHE A 208 37.90 49.29 -2.02
N ASN A 209 37.31 48.92 -3.16
CA ASN A 209 37.22 49.81 -4.32
C ASN A 209 36.30 51.01 -4.05
N TYR A 210 35.18 50.81 -3.34
CA TYR A 210 34.28 51.89 -2.91
C TYR A 210 35.00 52.91 -2.02
N ASP A 211 35.79 52.45 -1.04
CA ASP A 211 36.53 53.35 -0.15
C ASP A 211 37.66 54.07 -0.92
N LEU A 212 38.32 53.41 -1.86
CA LEU A 212 39.34 54.01 -2.74
C LEU A 212 38.74 55.12 -3.65
N ILE A 213 37.66 54.82 -4.37
CA ILE A 213 36.93 55.77 -5.24
C ILE A 213 36.46 57.01 -4.48
N ASN A 214 36.06 56.85 -3.21
CA ASN A 214 35.50 57.94 -2.41
C ASN A 214 36.54 58.65 -1.52
N LYS A 215 37.73 58.08 -1.31
CA LYS A 215 38.86 58.73 -0.60
C LYS A 215 39.54 59.81 -1.44
N THR A 216 39.57 59.63 -2.76
CA THR A 216 40.06 60.65 -3.72
C THR A 216 39.05 61.79 -3.93
N LEU A 217 37.78 61.62 -3.55
CA LEU A 217 36.78 62.69 -3.45
C LEU A 217 37.00 63.58 -2.21
N LYS A 218 38.17 64.22 -2.12
CA LYS A 218 38.37 65.35 -1.21
C LYS A 218 37.36 66.45 -1.54
N ALA A 219 36.84 67.13 -0.53
CA ALA A 219 35.97 68.29 -0.73
C ALA A 219 36.76 69.38 -1.46
N GLU A 220 36.18 69.95 -2.52
CA GLU A 220 36.83 71.02 -3.26
C GLU A 220 36.69 72.33 -2.50
N LYS A 221 37.81 72.83 -2.01
CA LYS A 221 37.94 74.11 -1.31
C LYS A 221 38.35 75.19 -2.31
N PHE A 222 37.39 76.00 -2.74
CA PHE A 222 37.65 77.14 -3.60
C PHE A 222 37.76 78.42 -2.75
N ASN A 223 38.83 79.19 -2.97
CA ASN A 223 38.98 80.52 -2.39
C ASN A 223 38.38 81.55 -3.34
N LEU A 224 37.12 81.91 -3.15
CA LEU A 224 36.50 83.00 -3.90
C LEU A 224 37.04 84.35 -3.42
N LYS A 225 37.41 85.20 -4.38
CA LYS A 225 37.67 86.63 -4.19
C LYS A 225 36.91 87.40 -5.26
N GLY A 226 36.37 88.56 -4.92
CA GLY A 226 35.63 89.38 -5.88
C GLY A 226 35.00 90.64 -5.28
N GLU A 227 34.51 91.50 -6.16
CA GLU A 227 33.80 92.73 -5.81
C GLU A 227 32.35 92.63 -6.30
N LEU A 228 31.38 92.68 -5.39
CA LEU A 228 29.97 92.85 -5.73
C LEU A 228 29.65 94.34 -5.72
N LYS A 229 29.53 94.94 -6.91
CA LYS A 229 29.09 96.33 -7.07
C LYS A 229 27.56 96.38 -7.13
N ALA A 230 26.95 97.25 -6.34
CA ALA A 230 25.53 97.57 -6.49
C ALA A 230 25.27 98.33 -7.79
N SER A 231 24.04 98.29 -8.30
CA SER A 231 23.61 98.94 -9.56
C SER A 231 23.65 100.49 -9.53
N ASN A 232 24.08 101.10 -8.43
CA ASN A 232 24.36 102.53 -8.29
C ASN A 232 25.87 102.85 -8.32
N GLU A 233 26.73 101.83 -8.53
CA GLU A 233 28.20 101.79 -8.48
C GLU A 233 28.90 102.27 -7.19
N LYS A 234 28.23 103.08 -6.36
CA LYS A 234 28.78 103.69 -5.13
C LYS A 234 28.95 102.71 -3.97
N THR A 235 28.29 101.56 -4.00
CA THR A 235 28.42 100.53 -2.96
C THR A 235 29.14 99.30 -3.52
N VAL A 236 30.37 99.07 -3.05
CA VAL A 236 31.23 97.95 -3.49
C VAL A 236 31.49 97.02 -2.29
N PHE A 237 30.93 95.81 -2.33
CA PHE A 237 31.14 94.81 -1.30
C PHE A 237 32.31 93.89 -1.69
N LYS A 238 33.43 94.03 -0.96
CA LYS A 238 34.66 93.25 -1.19
C LYS A 238 34.62 91.92 -0.45
N VAL A 239 34.68 90.82 -1.20
CA VAL A 239 34.93 89.48 -0.66
C VAL A 239 36.44 89.24 -0.71
N GLU A 240 37.14 89.55 0.37
CA GLU A 240 38.61 89.46 0.42
C GLU A 240 39.13 88.03 0.35
N LYS A 241 38.38 87.08 0.93
CA LYS A 241 38.57 85.63 0.82
C LYS A 241 37.33 84.91 1.40
N ALA A 242 36.57 84.21 0.57
CA ALA A 242 35.54 83.26 1.03
C ALA A 242 35.96 81.84 0.66
N GLU A 243 36.11 80.96 1.66
CA GLU A 243 36.45 79.56 1.45
C GLU A 243 35.17 78.72 1.30
N VAL A 244 34.83 78.36 0.06
CA VAL A 244 33.66 77.54 -0.25
C VAL A 244 34.10 76.09 -0.41
N SER A 245 33.56 75.22 0.44
CA SER A 245 33.84 73.77 0.44
C SER A 245 32.68 72.99 -0.17
N VAL A 246 32.80 72.54 -1.42
CA VAL A 246 31.78 71.70 -2.07
C VAL A 246 32.02 70.24 -1.74
N ALA A 247 31.10 69.63 -0.98
CA ALA A 247 31.11 68.20 -0.70
C ALA A 247 30.65 67.41 -1.94
N ARG A 248 31.60 66.78 -2.64
CA ARG A 248 31.29 65.91 -3.79
C ARG A 248 30.45 64.70 -3.36
N LYS A 249 29.39 64.41 -4.11
CA LYS A 249 28.51 63.25 -3.89
C LYS A 249 29.29 61.94 -4.11
N LYS A 250 29.20 61.02 -3.14
CA LYS A 250 29.89 59.72 -3.20
C LYS A 250 29.35 58.84 -4.32
N TYR A 251 30.24 58.08 -4.96
CA TYR A 251 29.87 57.04 -5.93
C TYR A 251 29.39 55.78 -5.20
N PHE A 252 28.32 55.17 -5.71
CA PHE A 252 27.76 53.87 -5.27
C PHE A 252 27.33 53.75 -3.80
N GLU A 253 27.13 54.86 -3.09
CA GLU A 253 26.77 54.87 -1.66
C GLU A 253 25.49 54.09 -1.35
N LYS A 254 24.48 54.14 -2.24
CA LYS A 254 23.25 53.35 -2.09
C LYS A 254 23.49 51.85 -2.24
N GLU A 255 24.28 51.44 -3.23
CA GLU A 255 24.56 50.02 -3.44
C GLU A 255 25.50 49.45 -2.37
N MET A 256 26.51 50.21 -1.92
CA MET A 256 27.36 49.78 -0.82
C MET A 256 26.53 49.64 0.47
N ALA A 257 25.66 50.60 0.81
CA ALA A 257 24.79 50.49 1.98
C ALA A 257 23.75 49.35 1.92
N TYR A 258 23.36 48.90 0.71
CA TYR A 258 22.54 47.69 0.52
C TYR A 258 23.36 46.41 0.67
N VAL A 259 24.54 46.37 0.04
CA VAL A 259 25.48 45.25 0.08
C VAL A 259 26.05 45.06 1.50
N ASP A 260 26.29 46.12 2.26
CA ASP A 260 26.65 46.11 3.68
C ASP A 260 25.55 45.44 4.53
N LYS A 261 24.26 45.78 4.28
CA LYS A 261 23.13 45.20 5.01
C LYS A 261 22.94 43.70 4.75
N LEU A 262 23.13 43.27 3.50
CA LEU A 262 23.10 41.85 3.07
C LEU A 262 24.33 41.08 3.54
N ARG A 263 25.51 41.66 3.39
CA ARG A 263 26.75 41.16 3.99
C ARG A 263 26.55 40.90 5.46
N ASP A 264 25.97 41.87 6.16
CA ASP A 264 25.67 41.73 7.58
C ASP A 264 24.57 40.69 7.89
N SER A 265 23.88 40.06 6.93
CA SER A 265 22.90 38.98 7.19
C SER A 265 23.43 37.57 6.96
N LEU A 266 23.87 37.26 5.73
CA LEU A 266 24.14 35.95 5.07
C LEU A 266 25.01 34.89 5.79
N VAL A 267 25.36 35.10 7.06
CA VAL A 267 26.78 35.21 7.33
C VAL A 267 27.20 35.02 8.79
N LYS A 268 26.27 35.08 9.75
CA LYS A 268 26.50 34.43 11.06
C LYS A 268 26.53 32.93 10.85
N PRO A 269 27.15 32.15 11.75
CA PRO A 269 26.97 30.70 11.80
C PRO A 269 25.50 30.27 11.65
N GLU A 270 24.54 30.97 12.27
CA GLU A 270 23.10 30.69 12.12
C GLU A 270 22.57 30.86 10.69
N THR A 271 22.84 31.97 9.99
CA THR A 271 22.33 32.16 8.62
C THR A 271 23.07 31.24 7.64
N GLN A 272 24.38 31.04 7.81
CA GLN A 272 25.14 30.10 6.98
C GLN A 272 24.67 28.66 7.19
N LYS A 273 24.45 28.26 8.45
CA LYS A 273 23.86 26.96 8.79
C LYS A 273 22.47 26.83 8.19
N MET A 274 21.58 27.81 8.34
CA MET A 274 20.25 27.79 7.72
C MET A 274 20.31 27.60 6.19
N ILE A 275 21.27 28.24 5.50
CA ILE A 275 21.47 28.06 4.05
C ILE A 275 21.94 26.62 3.75
N LYS A 276 22.88 26.07 4.53
CA LYS A 276 23.34 24.68 4.39
C LYS A 276 22.22 23.68 4.70
N ASP A 277 21.53 23.83 5.81
CA ASP A 277 20.42 22.97 6.24
C ASP A 277 19.33 22.96 5.16
N LYS A 278 18.97 24.12 4.58
CA LYS A 278 18.03 24.20 3.45
C LYS A 278 18.53 23.49 2.19
N ALA A 279 19.82 23.63 1.87
CA ALA A 279 20.44 22.89 0.78
C ALA A 279 20.40 21.37 1.03
N ILE A 280 20.76 20.92 2.25
CA ILE A 280 20.74 19.51 2.68
C ILE A 280 19.31 18.95 2.62
N GLU A 281 18.30 19.69 3.12
CA GLU A 281 16.89 19.32 3.02
C GLU A 281 16.46 19.13 1.56
N GLY A 282 16.83 20.08 0.68
CA GLY A 282 16.52 20.01 -0.75
C GLY A 282 17.25 18.87 -1.47
N LEU A 283 18.53 18.65 -1.17
CA LEU A 283 19.34 17.56 -1.71
C LEU A 283 18.84 16.19 -1.26
N SER A 284 18.44 16.04 0.01
CA SER A 284 17.83 14.82 0.54
C SER A 284 16.49 14.53 -0.15
N LEU A 285 15.65 15.54 -0.32
CA LEU A 285 14.38 15.41 -1.05
C LEU A 285 14.59 15.10 -2.54
N TYR A 286 15.58 15.73 -3.19
CA TYR A 286 15.96 15.45 -4.58
C TYR A 286 16.41 14.00 -4.79
N LYS A 287 17.35 13.51 -3.95
CA LYS A 287 17.84 12.12 -4.01
C LYS A 287 16.69 11.13 -3.82
N LYS A 288 15.83 11.36 -2.82
CA LYS A 288 14.59 10.59 -2.62
C LYS A 288 13.69 10.60 -3.85
N ILE A 289 13.32 11.77 -4.40
CA ILE A 289 12.46 11.85 -5.61
C ILE A 289 13.09 11.12 -6.81
N LYS A 290 14.42 11.18 -6.95
CA LYS A 290 15.15 10.53 -8.06
C LYS A 290 15.15 9.01 -7.92
N GLU A 291 15.43 8.49 -6.73
CA GLU A 291 15.55 7.06 -6.43
C GLU A 291 14.18 6.37 -6.27
N GLU A 292 13.16 7.11 -5.83
CA GLU A 292 11.85 6.56 -5.48
C GLU A 292 11.07 5.99 -6.69
N SER A 293 10.38 4.88 -6.43
CA SER A 293 9.48 4.15 -7.33
C SER A 293 8.12 4.83 -7.54
N PHE A 294 7.63 5.53 -6.51
CA PHE A 294 6.24 6.05 -6.41
C PHE A 294 5.18 4.93 -6.40
N ASP A 295 5.57 3.76 -5.92
CA ASP A 295 4.73 2.58 -5.75
C ASP A 295 4.35 2.39 -4.28
N VAL A 296 3.05 2.44 -3.96
CA VAL A 296 2.54 2.12 -2.62
C VAL A 296 2.09 0.66 -2.56
N TYR A 297 2.59 -0.09 -1.59
CA TYR A 297 2.07 -1.41 -1.25
C TYR A 297 1.07 -1.31 -0.09
N THR A 298 -0.02 -2.08 -0.16
CA THR A 298 -0.97 -2.22 0.95
C THR A 298 -0.50 -3.23 1.99
N ASP A 299 -1.13 -3.19 3.15
CA ASP A 299 -1.15 -4.28 4.12
C ASP A 299 -1.48 -5.64 3.45
N SER A 300 -1.03 -6.72 4.09
CA SER A 300 -1.20 -8.10 3.63
C SER A 300 -2.53 -8.69 4.11
N TYR A 301 -3.45 -9.00 3.20
CA TYR A 301 -4.72 -9.65 3.56
C TYR A 301 -4.66 -11.16 3.28
N GLN A 302 -5.02 -12.00 4.26
CA GLN A 302 -5.06 -13.46 4.08
C GLN A 302 -6.45 -13.94 3.66
N LEU A 303 -6.52 -14.77 2.63
CA LEU A 303 -7.78 -15.23 2.04
C LEU A 303 -8.36 -16.43 2.81
N LEU A 304 -9.19 -16.16 3.83
CA LEU A 304 -9.78 -17.17 4.73
C LEU A 304 -11.27 -17.48 4.45
N ASP A 305 -11.87 -16.83 3.45
CA ASP A 305 -13.28 -17.03 3.10
C ASP A 305 -13.46 -17.53 1.66
N ASP A 306 -14.67 -17.98 1.32
CA ASP A 306 -14.96 -18.50 -0.02
C ASP A 306 -15.03 -17.40 -1.08
N VAL A 307 -15.61 -16.26 -0.71
CA VAL A 307 -15.50 -15.00 -1.43
C VAL A 307 -14.88 -13.97 -0.49
N VAL A 308 -13.92 -13.20 -0.96
CA VAL A 308 -13.31 -12.10 -0.20
C VAL A 308 -13.43 -10.83 -1.04
N THR A 309 -14.14 -9.83 -0.52
CA THR A 309 -14.27 -8.51 -1.14
C THR A 309 -13.20 -7.58 -0.56
N LEU A 310 -12.16 -7.29 -1.34
CA LEU A 310 -11.04 -6.43 -0.94
C LEU A 310 -11.19 -5.01 -1.52
N THR A 311 -11.04 -4.01 -0.67
CA THR A 311 -11.09 -2.58 -1.04
C THR A 311 -9.74 -1.93 -0.73
N PRO A 312 -8.88 -1.69 -1.76
CA PRO A 312 -7.61 -1.01 -1.59
C PRO A 312 -7.81 0.47 -1.23
N LYS A 313 -6.98 1.01 -0.33
CA LYS A 313 -7.10 2.37 0.20
C LYS A 313 -5.72 3.04 0.30
N LEU A 314 -5.71 4.36 0.16
CA LEU A 314 -4.56 5.19 0.53
C LEU A 314 -4.88 5.95 1.82
N LYS A 315 -3.95 5.88 2.77
CA LYS A 315 -3.99 6.54 4.07
C LYS A 315 -2.95 7.66 4.10
N ASN A 316 -3.21 8.73 4.85
CA ASN A 316 -2.17 9.72 5.16
C ASN A 316 -1.29 9.27 6.36
N SER A 317 -0.33 10.10 6.75
CA SER A 317 0.55 9.84 7.91
C SER A 317 -0.15 9.72 9.27
N LYS A 318 -1.44 10.13 9.39
CA LYS A 318 -2.30 9.88 10.56
C LYS A 318 -3.14 8.60 10.43
N GLY A 319 -2.91 7.77 9.41
CA GLY A 319 -3.73 6.59 9.13
C GLY A 319 -5.12 6.86 8.52
N LYS A 320 -5.57 8.12 8.45
CA LYS A 320 -6.86 8.51 7.88
C LYS A 320 -6.87 8.24 6.38
N VAL A 321 -7.92 7.56 5.91
CA VAL A 321 -8.15 7.29 4.48
C VAL A 321 -8.35 8.61 3.72
N VAL A 322 -7.59 8.80 2.64
CA VAL A 322 -7.74 9.93 1.71
C VAL A 322 -8.26 9.52 0.34
N TYR A 323 -8.13 8.24 -0.02
CA TYR A 323 -8.65 7.68 -1.27
C TYR A 323 -9.03 6.21 -1.08
N SER A 324 -10.08 5.76 -1.76
CA SER A 324 -10.50 4.36 -1.81
C SER A 324 -10.66 3.96 -3.27
N PHE A 325 -10.12 2.81 -3.64
CA PHE A 325 -10.34 2.20 -4.96
C PHE A 325 -11.63 1.37 -4.97
N GLU A 326 -12.04 0.96 -6.16
CA GLU A 326 -13.15 0.00 -6.34
C GLU A 326 -12.84 -1.33 -5.63
N SER A 327 -13.89 -1.94 -5.06
CA SER A 327 -13.80 -3.22 -4.36
C SER A 327 -13.68 -4.38 -5.35
N ILE A 328 -12.79 -5.32 -5.07
CA ILE A 328 -12.44 -6.45 -5.94
C ILE A 328 -12.84 -7.76 -5.24
N GLN A 329 -13.73 -8.54 -5.86
CA GLN A 329 -14.18 -9.83 -5.33
C GLN A 329 -13.26 -10.98 -5.75
N LEU A 330 -12.67 -11.67 -4.78
CA LEU A 330 -11.75 -12.79 -4.99
C LEU A 330 -12.41 -14.10 -4.51
N LYS A 331 -12.63 -15.05 -5.43
CA LYS A 331 -13.13 -16.39 -5.09
C LYS A 331 -11.96 -17.33 -4.76
N THR A 332 -11.95 -17.92 -3.57
CA THR A 332 -10.88 -18.84 -3.14
C THR A 332 -11.16 -20.28 -3.55
N ARG A 333 -10.08 -21.08 -3.67
CA ARG A 333 -10.11 -22.51 -4.00
C ARG A 333 -9.16 -23.32 -3.14
N TYR A 334 -9.31 -24.63 -3.21
CA TYR A 334 -8.54 -25.65 -2.48
C TYR A 334 -8.79 -25.68 -0.96
N LYS A 335 -9.75 -24.90 -0.44
CA LYS A 335 -10.37 -25.06 0.90
C LYS A 335 -11.03 -26.44 1.01
N TRP A 336 -10.78 -27.17 2.09
CA TRP A 336 -11.58 -28.33 2.47
C TRP A 336 -12.92 -27.86 3.04
N LYS A 337 -14.01 -28.57 2.72
CA LYS A 337 -15.37 -28.25 3.17
C LYS A 337 -16.10 -29.51 3.61
N VAL A 338 -17.05 -29.30 4.51
CA VAL A 338 -18.01 -30.31 4.96
C VAL A 338 -19.41 -29.74 4.70
N ASN A 339 -20.20 -30.42 3.89
CA ASN A 339 -21.61 -30.08 3.66
C ASN A 339 -22.51 -31.19 4.20
N PHE A 340 -23.72 -30.83 4.61
CA PHE A 340 -24.78 -31.74 5.01
C PHE A 340 -25.92 -31.67 3.99
N SER A 341 -26.38 -32.82 3.52
CA SER A 341 -27.55 -32.93 2.64
C SER A 341 -28.57 -33.91 3.21
N SER A 342 -29.79 -33.87 2.70
CA SER A 342 -30.80 -34.90 2.94
C SER A 342 -31.56 -35.23 1.66
N GLY A 343 -32.08 -36.45 1.56
CA GLY A 343 -32.87 -36.87 0.41
C GLY A 343 -33.01 -38.37 0.32
N TYR A 344 -33.06 -38.87 -0.90
CA TYR A 344 -33.48 -40.23 -1.22
C TYR A 344 -32.29 -41.16 -1.45
N LEU A 345 -32.29 -42.30 -0.77
CA LEU A 345 -31.25 -43.32 -0.82
C LEU A 345 -31.85 -44.65 -1.28
N LEU A 346 -31.18 -45.30 -2.23
CA LEU A 346 -31.65 -46.48 -2.96
C LEU A 346 -30.59 -47.59 -2.91
N SER A 347 -30.80 -48.58 -2.05
CA SER A 347 -29.91 -49.72 -1.87
C SER A 347 -30.38 -50.92 -2.68
N PHE A 348 -29.51 -51.57 -3.43
CA PHE A 348 -29.83 -52.72 -4.29
C PHE A 348 -29.82 -54.05 -3.51
N ILE A 349 -30.64 -54.08 -2.46
CA ILE A 349 -30.95 -55.22 -1.59
C ILE A 349 -32.30 -54.94 -0.93
N GLY A 350 -32.98 -55.97 -0.45
CA GLY A 350 -34.19 -55.82 0.37
C GLY A 350 -34.56 -57.13 1.05
N ASP A 351 -35.72 -57.12 1.69
CA ASP A 351 -36.22 -58.23 2.48
C ASP A 351 -36.38 -59.50 1.64
N GLU A 352 -35.90 -60.60 2.20
CA GLU A 352 -36.27 -61.93 1.72
C GLU A 352 -37.75 -62.18 2.03
N ASN A 353 -38.44 -62.78 1.07
CA ASN A 353 -39.85 -63.12 1.15
C ASN A 353 -40.02 -64.58 0.75
N PHE A 354 -40.75 -65.33 1.57
CA PHE A 354 -40.99 -66.76 1.40
C PHE A 354 -42.48 -67.05 1.59
N SER A 355 -43.02 -67.89 0.71
CA SER A 355 -44.39 -68.41 0.81
C SER A 355 -44.37 -69.90 1.14
N TYR A 356 -45.50 -70.41 1.62
CA TYR A 356 -45.67 -71.83 1.85
C TYR A 356 -45.58 -72.62 0.54
N LYS A 357 -44.98 -73.81 0.62
CA LYS A 357 -45.08 -74.89 -0.36
C LYS A 357 -45.55 -76.16 0.34
N THR A 358 -46.16 -77.06 -0.42
CA THR A 358 -46.50 -78.41 0.05
C THR A 358 -45.94 -79.40 -0.97
N ASP A 359 -45.18 -80.39 -0.50
CA ASP A 359 -44.63 -81.46 -1.33
C ASP A 359 -44.70 -82.80 -0.58
N MET A 360 -45.18 -83.84 -1.27
CA MET A 360 -45.44 -85.19 -0.73
C MET A 360 -46.15 -85.21 0.64
N GLY A 361 -47.07 -84.27 0.87
CA GLY A 361 -47.83 -84.13 2.13
C GLY A 361 -47.09 -83.40 3.27
N LYS A 362 -45.81 -83.04 3.10
CA LYS A 362 -45.08 -82.16 4.02
C LYS A 362 -45.25 -80.70 3.63
N GLN A 363 -45.29 -79.81 4.62
CA GLN A 363 -45.22 -78.36 4.39
C GLN A 363 -43.79 -77.84 4.51
N GLY A 364 -43.52 -76.74 3.81
CA GLY A 364 -42.25 -76.04 3.84
C GLY A 364 -42.36 -74.65 3.26
N VAL A 365 -41.21 -74.06 2.90
CA VAL A 365 -41.14 -72.73 2.28
C VAL A 365 -40.47 -72.76 0.91
N GLN A 366 -40.97 -71.89 0.03
CA GLN A 366 -40.38 -71.55 -1.27
C GLN A 366 -40.14 -70.04 -1.33
N LYS A 367 -39.12 -69.62 -2.07
CA LYS A 367 -38.79 -68.19 -2.21
C LYS A 367 -39.88 -67.52 -3.06
N ALA A 368 -40.57 -66.55 -2.48
CA ALA A 368 -41.57 -65.74 -3.16
C ALA A 368 -40.89 -64.57 -3.90
N GLU A 369 -41.68 -63.67 -4.49
CA GLU A 369 -41.12 -62.44 -5.06
C GLU A 369 -40.56 -61.55 -3.94
N THR A 370 -39.25 -61.28 -4.01
CA THR A 370 -38.49 -60.54 -3.01
C THR A 370 -38.13 -59.15 -3.49
N SER A 371 -38.34 -58.13 -2.66
CA SER A 371 -37.87 -56.76 -2.93
C SER A 371 -36.36 -56.74 -3.17
N LYS A 372 -35.94 -56.52 -4.43
CA LYS A 372 -34.50 -56.43 -4.80
C LYS A 372 -33.87 -55.08 -4.42
N VAL A 373 -34.66 -54.16 -3.87
CA VAL A 373 -34.30 -52.76 -3.63
C VAL A 373 -34.94 -52.29 -2.32
N THR A 374 -34.21 -51.47 -1.56
CA THR A 374 -34.64 -50.81 -0.33
C THR A 374 -34.53 -49.31 -0.54
N HIS A 375 -35.58 -48.60 -0.12
CA HIS A 375 -35.78 -47.17 -0.38
C HIS A 375 -35.85 -46.45 0.96
N ALA A 376 -35.07 -45.39 1.16
CA ALA A 376 -35.06 -44.67 2.43
C ALA A 376 -34.87 -43.16 2.26
N LEU A 377 -35.29 -42.39 3.26
CA LEU A 377 -34.93 -40.98 3.40
C LEU A 377 -33.82 -40.85 4.44
N GLY A 378 -32.74 -40.15 4.09
CA GLY A 378 -31.55 -40.08 4.92
C GLY A 378 -30.79 -38.76 4.81
N GLY A 379 -29.92 -38.54 5.79
CA GLY A 379 -28.98 -37.43 5.85
C GLY A 379 -27.56 -37.89 5.53
N MET A 380 -26.85 -37.13 4.69
CA MET A 380 -25.49 -37.42 4.24
C MET A 380 -24.54 -36.26 4.56
N LEU A 381 -23.37 -36.59 5.10
CA LEU A 381 -22.22 -35.69 5.27
C LEU A 381 -21.26 -35.90 4.10
N HIS A 382 -20.82 -34.81 3.47
CA HIS A 382 -19.89 -34.84 2.33
C HIS A 382 -18.64 -34.01 2.63
N VAL A 383 -17.46 -34.64 2.60
CA VAL A 383 -16.15 -34.00 2.74
C VAL A 383 -15.52 -33.84 1.36
N TYR A 384 -15.20 -32.61 0.96
CA TYR A 384 -14.62 -32.33 -0.36
C TYR A 384 -13.63 -31.18 -0.34
N LYS A 385 -12.82 -31.11 -1.39
CA LYS A 385 -11.91 -30.00 -1.65
C LYS A 385 -12.51 -29.16 -2.77
N ASN A 386 -12.67 -27.87 -2.53
CA ASN A 386 -13.06 -26.88 -3.55
C ASN A 386 -12.01 -26.88 -4.67
N ILE A 387 -12.35 -27.32 -5.89
CA ILE A 387 -11.40 -27.41 -7.03
C ILE A 387 -11.95 -26.70 -8.26
N SER A 388 -13.15 -27.06 -8.74
CA SER A 388 -13.81 -26.39 -9.87
C SER A 388 -14.96 -25.50 -9.40
N ASP A 389 -15.65 -24.87 -10.34
CA ASP A 389 -16.96 -24.26 -10.09
C ASP A 389 -18.02 -25.26 -10.57
N GLY A 390 -19.13 -25.42 -9.84
CA GLY A 390 -20.27 -26.27 -10.24
C GLY A 390 -20.09 -27.79 -10.18
N PHE A 391 -18.88 -28.31 -9.94
CA PHE A 391 -18.60 -29.74 -9.74
C PHE A 391 -17.57 -29.96 -8.63
N GLN A 392 -17.87 -30.81 -7.65
CA GLN A 392 -16.88 -31.24 -6.65
C GLN A 392 -16.99 -32.76 -6.40
N PRO A 393 -15.89 -33.52 -6.56
CA PRO A 393 -15.81 -34.88 -6.04
C PRO A 393 -15.62 -34.85 -4.52
N ALA A 394 -16.30 -35.76 -3.83
CA ALA A 394 -16.35 -35.81 -2.36
C ALA A 394 -16.31 -37.26 -1.85
N LEU A 395 -15.82 -37.42 -0.62
CA LEU A 395 -16.10 -38.60 0.18
C LEU A 395 -17.35 -38.34 1.01
N SER A 396 -18.19 -39.36 1.18
CA SER A 396 -19.49 -39.19 1.85
C SER A 396 -19.84 -40.36 2.75
N THR A 397 -20.54 -40.04 3.83
CA THR A 397 -21.09 -40.99 4.81
C THR A 397 -22.45 -40.48 5.28
N GLY A 398 -23.37 -41.37 5.67
CA GLY A 398 -24.70 -40.94 6.09
C GLY A 398 -25.54 -42.02 6.73
N LEU A 399 -26.72 -41.60 7.19
CA LEU A 399 -27.68 -42.39 7.94
C LEU A 399 -29.09 -42.19 7.37
N SER A 400 -29.88 -43.26 7.33
CA SER A 400 -31.32 -43.20 7.05
C SER A 400 -32.14 -43.84 8.16
N VAL A 401 -33.43 -43.51 8.19
CA VAL A 401 -34.46 -44.29 8.87
C VAL A 401 -35.39 -44.84 7.79
N ASN A 402 -35.67 -46.14 7.79
CA ASN A 402 -36.64 -46.75 6.86
C ASN A 402 -38.08 -46.69 7.45
N SER A 403 -39.06 -47.19 6.70
CA SER A 403 -40.47 -47.26 7.14
C SER A 403 -40.68 -48.04 8.46
N ASN A 404 -39.75 -48.93 8.79
CA ASN A 404 -39.84 -49.85 9.91
C ASN A 404 -39.06 -49.33 11.14
N GLY A 405 -38.54 -48.09 11.07
CA GLY A 405 -37.75 -47.46 12.14
C GLY A 405 -36.31 -47.95 12.28
N THR A 406 -35.86 -48.90 11.44
CA THR A 406 -34.47 -49.41 11.52
C THR A 406 -33.51 -48.51 10.72
N LEU A 407 -32.26 -48.46 11.19
CA LEU A 407 -31.22 -47.58 10.64
C LEU A 407 -30.58 -48.18 9.39
N GLY A 408 -30.29 -47.34 8.41
CA GLY A 408 -29.38 -47.65 7.30
C GLY A 408 -28.09 -46.84 7.41
N PHE A 409 -26.93 -47.46 7.17
CA PHE A 409 -25.63 -46.80 7.14
C PHE A 409 -25.10 -46.73 5.71
N TYR A 410 -24.54 -45.60 5.30
CA TYR A 410 -24.14 -45.34 3.91
C TYR A 410 -22.72 -44.79 3.85
N GLY A 411 -21.91 -45.25 2.90
CA GLY A 411 -20.56 -44.76 2.65
C GLY A 411 -20.18 -44.85 1.17
N GLY A 412 -19.72 -43.75 0.58
CA GLY A 412 -19.51 -43.72 -0.88
C GLY A 412 -18.81 -42.48 -1.42
N LEU A 413 -18.62 -42.49 -2.74
CA LEU A 413 -18.19 -41.33 -3.51
C LEU A 413 -19.41 -40.45 -3.81
N SER A 414 -19.22 -39.15 -3.66
CA SER A 414 -20.24 -38.13 -3.92
C SER A 414 -19.78 -37.16 -4.99
N PHE A 415 -20.71 -36.70 -5.80
CA PHE A 415 -20.52 -35.67 -6.82
C PHE A 415 -21.51 -34.55 -6.54
N LEU A 416 -20.99 -33.39 -6.12
CA LEU A 416 -21.77 -32.21 -5.80
C LEU A 416 -21.86 -31.36 -7.08
N PHE A 417 -23.08 -31.10 -7.54
CA PHE A 417 -23.39 -30.42 -8.79
C PHE A 417 -24.11 -29.08 -8.54
N THR A 418 -24.31 -28.31 -9.61
CA THR A 418 -25.03 -27.01 -9.67
C THR A 418 -24.33 -25.86 -8.94
N GLU A 419 -24.78 -24.63 -9.19
CA GLU A 419 -24.30 -23.49 -8.42
C GLU A 419 -24.55 -23.70 -6.92
N LYS A 420 -23.52 -23.39 -6.12
CA LYS A 420 -23.56 -23.51 -4.65
C LYS A 420 -23.77 -24.97 -4.18
N ASN A 421 -23.43 -25.96 -5.01
CA ASN A 421 -23.39 -27.39 -4.66
C ASN A 421 -24.73 -27.90 -4.09
N ARG A 422 -25.87 -27.54 -4.70
CA ARG A 422 -27.21 -27.83 -4.14
C ARG A 422 -27.66 -29.27 -4.34
N MET A 423 -27.43 -29.85 -5.51
CA MET A 423 -27.75 -31.26 -5.80
C MET A 423 -26.50 -32.13 -5.58
N VAL A 424 -26.66 -33.27 -4.92
CA VAL A 424 -25.58 -34.24 -4.71
C VAL A 424 -26.01 -35.61 -5.18
N PHE A 425 -25.20 -36.24 -6.04
CA PHE A 425 -25.32 -37.64 -6.40
C PHE A 425 -24.29 -38.46 -5.62
N THR A 426 -24.73 -39.54 -4.97
CA THR A 426 -23.86 -40.46 -4.23
C THR A 426 -23.92 -41.85 -4.84
N LEU A 427 -22.79 -42.55 -4.87
CA LEU A 427 -22.72 -43.97 -5.19
C LEU A 427 -21.70 -44.68 -4.28
N GLY A 428 -22.01 -45.87 -3.81
CA GLY A 428 -21.14 -46.58 -2.86
C GLY A 428 -21.76 -47.81 -2.23
N TYR A 429 -21.41 -48.06 -0.96
CA TYR A 429 -21.84 -49.21 -0.18
C TYR A 429 -22.78 -48.79 0.96
N SER A 430 -23.88 -49.51 1.10
CA SER A 430 -24.84 -49.34 2.20
C SER A 430 -24.88 -50.61 3.04
N LEU A 431 -24.91 -50.46 4.36
CA LEU A 431 -25.20 -51.52 5.32
C LEU A 431 -26.62 -51.29 5.84
N THR A 432 -27.57 -52.07 5.36
CA THR A 432 -29.00 -51.93 5.63
C THR A 432 -29.52 -53.16 6.38
N ASN A 433 -30.32 -52.92 7.40
CA ASN A 433 -31.09 -53.97 8.06
C ASN A 433 -32.16 -54.50 7.10
N VAL A 434 -32.16 -55.81 6.85
CA VAL A 434 -33.12 -56.51 5.99
C VAL A 434 -33.50 -57.86 6.60
N LYS A 435 -34.71 -58.31 6.30
CA LYS A 435 -35.23 -59.61 6.75
C LYS A 435 -34.61 -60.76 5.97
N VAL A 436 -34.22 -61.79 6.71
CA VAL A 436 -33.60 -63.03 6.22
C VAL A 436 -34.40 -64.19 6.76
N LEU A 437 -34.68 -65.20 5.94
CA LEU A 437 -35.39 -66.39 6.42
C LEU A 437 -34.66 -67.04 7.60
N ASP A 438 -35.36 -67.25 8.71
CA ASP A 438 -34.86 -68.11 9.78
C ASP A 438 -34.95 -69.58 9.36
N ARG A 439 -33.85 -70.31 9.54
CA ARG A 439 -33.72 -71.73 9.21
C ARG A 439 -33.78 -72.64 10.42
N GLY A 440 -33.93 -72.10 11.64
CA GLY A 440 -33.91 -72.88 12.88
C GLY A 440 -34.97 -73.99 13.01
N ASN A 441 -36.01 -73.97 12.18
CA ASN A 441 -37.07 -74.99 12.13
C ASN A 441 -37.25 -75.57 10.70
N LEU A 442 -36.21 -75.49 9.85
CA LEU A 442 -36.25 -75.96 8.46
C LEU A 442 -35.15 -76.99 8.17
N ASP A 443 -35.47 -78.02 7.38
CA ASP A 443 -34.48 -78.97 6.84
C ASP A 443 -33.72 -78.38 5.62
N ASP A 444 -32.74 -79.13 5.10
CA ASP A 444 -31.97 -78.74 3.91
C ASP A 444 -32.83 -78.51 2.66
N ASN A 445 -33.99 -79.17 2.57
CA ASN A 445 -34.98 -79.01 1.51
C ASN A 445 -35.91 -77.80 1.75
N ASN A 446 -35.74 -77.09 2.87
CA ASN A 446 -36.60 -76.00 3.34
C ASN A 446 -38.03 -76.48 3.68
N MET A 447 -38.17 -77.66 4.27
CA MET A 447 -39.40 -78.22 4.85
C MET A 447 -39.41 -78.03 6.36
N PHE A 448 -40.58 -77.85 6.97
CA PHE A 448 -40.67 -77.68 8.43
C PHE A 448 -40.30 -78.97 9.16
N VAL A 449 -39.43 -78.85 10.17
CA VAL A 449 -38.98 -79.99 11.00
C VAL A 449 -40.00 -80.31 12.09
N ASN A 450 -40.61 -79.30 12.69
CA ASN A 450 -41.69 -79.43 13.67
C ASN A 450 -43.06 -79.20 13.01
N ALA A 451 -43.90 -80.23 12.90
CA ALA A 451 -45.24 -80.11 12.31
C ALA A 451 -46.22 -79.24 13.15
N ASN A 452 -45.89 -78.94 14.41
CA ASN A 452 -46.69 -78.06 15.27
C ASN A 452 -46.24 -76.58 15.22
N ASP A 453 -45.13 -76.28 14.55
CA ASP A 453 -44.61 -74.93 14.37
C ASP A 453 -44.36 -74.68 12.89
N LEU A 454 -45.33 -74.03 12.25
CA LEU A 454 -45.36 -73.79 10.81
C LEU A 454 -45.16 -72.30 10.49
N GLU A 455 -44.60 -71.52 11.42
CA GLU A 455 -44.40 -70.09 11.25
C GLU A 455 -43.17 -69.77 10.38
N ILE A 456 -43.34 -68.96 9.32
CA ILE A 456 -42.22 -68.42 8.54
C ILE A 456 -41.58 -67.27 9.32
N ARG A 457 -40.59 -67.58 10.16
CA ARG A 457 -39.82 -66.60 10.93
C ARG A 457 -38.74 -65.93 10.09
N TYR A 458 -38.41 -64.70 10.47
CA TYR A 458 -37.37 -63.88 9.83
C TYR A 458 -36.45 -63.26 10.88
N ASN A 459 -35.16 -63.24 10.57
CA ASN A 459 -34.15 -62.53 11.36
C ASN A 459 -33.81 -61.19 10.69
N ASP A 460 -33.79 -60.10 11.47
CA ASP A 460 -33.42 -58.76 11.01
C ASP A 460 -31.89 -58.62 10.98
N VAL A 461 -31.27 -58.81 9.80
CA VAL A 461 -29.81 -58.85 9.64
C VAL A 461 -29.31 -57.65 8.85
N TYR A 462 -28.24 -57.00 9.31
CA TYR A 462 -27.53 -56.00 8.52
C TYR A 462 -26.76 -56.66 7.37
N LYS A 463 -27.29 -56.57 6.15
CA LYS A 463 -26.60 -56.98 4.92
C LYS A 463 -26.05 -55.77 4.18
N GLY A 464 -24.91 -55.95 3.53
CA GLY A 464 -24.24 -54.92 2.75
C GLY A 464 -24.57 -55.01 1.26
N ALA A 465 -24.73 -53.86 0.60
CA ALA A 465 -25.12 -53.76 -0.80
C ALA A 465 -24.56 -52.51 -1.49
N PHE A 466 -24.62 -52.48 -2.82
CA PHE A 466 -24.43 -51.23 -3.57
C PHE A 466 -25.63 -50.29 -3.35
N PHE A 467 -25.40 -48.98 -3.32
CA PHE A 467 -26.47 -47.98 -3.31
C PHE A 467 -26.17 -46.79 -4.23
N ILE A 468 -27.23 -46.12 -4.65
CA ILE A 468 -27.19 -44.76 -5.20
C ILE A 468 -28.02 -43.83 -4.32
N GLY A 469 -27.64 -42.55 -4.27
CA GLY A 469 -28.34 -41.52 -3.49
C GLY A 469 -28.49 -40.22 -4.28
N VAL A 470 -29.65 -39.59 -4.17
CA VAL A 470 -29.92 -38.25 -4.71
C VAL A 470 -30.40 -37.37 -3.57
N THR A 471 -29.55 -36.43 -3.16
CA THR A 471 -29.79 -35.61 -1.98
C THR A 471 -29.62 -34.12 -2.26
N TYR A 472 -30.27 -33.29 -1.46
CA TYR A 472 -30.24 -31.83 -1.55
C TYR A 472 -29.48 -31.25 -0.35
N ASN A 473 -28.48 -30.44 -0.63
CA ASN A 473 -27.60 -29.82 0.36
C ASN A 473 -28.33 -28.73 1.14
N LEU A 474 -28.27 -28.82 2.47
CA LEU A 474 -29.04 -27.98 3.41
C LEU A 474 -28.41 -26.61 3.67
N SER A 475 -27.21 -26.32 3.13
CA SER A 475 -26.60 -24.99 3.21
C SER A 475 -27.47 -23.95 2.50
N LYS A 476 -28.04 -23.00 3.24
CA LYS A 476 -28.71 -21.84 2.65
C LYS A 476 -27.69 -21.03 1.83
N SER A 477 -28.17 -20.49 0.71
CA SER A 477 -27.54 -19.30 0.14
C SER A 477 -28.04 -18.11 0.94
N LYS A 478 -27.12 -17.20 1.29
CA LYS A 478 -27.45 -15.77 1.20
C LYS A 478 -27.35 -15.34 -0.27
#